data_AF-A0A939VUF8-F1
#
_entry.id   AF-A0A939VUF8-F1
#
_cell.length_a   1.000
_cell.length_b   1.000
_cell.length_c   1.000
_cell.angle_alpha   90.00
_cell.angle_beta   90.00
_cell.angle_gamma   90.00
#
_symmetry.space_group_name_H-M   'P 1'
#
loop_
_entity.id
_entity.type
_entity.pdbx_description
1 polymer ?
#
loop_
_entity_poly.entity_id
_entity_poly.type
_entity_poly.pdbx_seq_one_letter_code
_entity_poly.pdbx_strand_id
1 'polypeptide(L)'
;MYLREQYLRQIRPFYRNEQIKMLTGVRRAGKTELLKMIQRELLSETDRKHILYLSFDLLENRKYRDAVTLYEYLQTHIVDEAMFYIFLDEIQFVKDWPEVVNSLKTQYRNVSIFITGSNSDLLADDKERVLGGRTLSFRVMPFSFAEYCDYRTQLNNNIPRNVEDEFTSYM
;
A
#
# COMPACT_ATOMS: atom_id res chain seq x y z
N MET A 1 -0.84 -17.22 1.62
CA MET A 1 -0.32 -15.89 1.28
C MET A 1 1.01 -16.08 0.57
N TYR A 2 1.19 -15.54 -0.63
CA TYR A 2 2.44 -15.65 -1.39
C TYR A 2 3.31 -14.42 -1.15
N LEU A 3 4.55 -14.59 -0.68
CA LEU A 3 5.44 -13.48 -0.38
C LEU A 3 6.00 -12.86 -1.67
N ARG A 4 5.66 -11.59 -1.95
CA ARG A 4 6.18 -10.86 -3.13
C ARG A 4 7.53 -10.21 -2.85
N GLU A 5 8.53 -11.04 -2.59
CA GLU A 5 9.85 -10.63 -2.10
C GLU A 5 10.56 -9.61 -3.01
N GLN A 6 10.39 -9.70 -4.32
CA GLN A 6 10.94 -8.70 -5.26
C GLN A 6 10.44 -7.28 -4.98
N TYR A 7 9.16 -7.12 -4.63
CA TYR A 7 8.59 -5.83 -4.28
C TYR A 7 9.01 -5.41 -2.88
N LEU A 8 8.93 -6.31 -1.90
CA LEU A 8 9.28 -5.99 -0.52
C LEU A 8 10.73 -5.51 -0.41
N ARG A 9 11.67 -6.17 -1.10
CA ARG A 9 13.08 -5.76 -1.14
C ARG A 9 13.29 -4.34 -1.65
N GLN A 10 12.49 -3.90 -2.62
CA GLN A 10 12.56 -2.53 -3.16
C GLN A 10 11.96 -1.50 -2.19
N ILE A 11 10.92 -1.87 -1.43
CA ILE A 11 10.21 -0.92 -0.56
C ILE A 11 10.84 -0.82 0.83
N ARG A 12 11.41 -1.91 1.37
CA ARG A 12 12.03 -2.01 2.71
C ARG A 12 12.99 -0.85 3.05
N PRO A 13 13.93 -0.44 2.17
CA PRO A 13 14.83 0.67 2.46
C PRO A 13 14.12 1.98 2.80
N PHE A 14 12.87 2.11 2.36
CA PHE A 14 12.09 3.33 2.54
C PHE A 14 11.12 3.24 3.72
N TYR A 15 10.96 2.12 4.42
CA TYR A 15 9.91 1.96 5.44
C TYR A 15 9.86 3.09 6.46
N ARG A 16 11.02 3.59 6.92
CA ARG A 16 11.12 4.71 7.87
C ARG A 16 11.35 6.08 7.23
N ASN A 17 11.54 6.14 5.92
CA ASN A 17 11.88 7.36 5.20
C ASN A 17 10.71 8.36 5.13
N GLU A 18 11.02 9.65 4.95
CA GLU A 18 10.03 10.74 4.86
C GLU A 18 9.21 10.74 3.55
N GLN A 19 9.61 10.04 2.50
CA GLN A 19 8.83 9.97 1.27
C GLN A 19 7.54 9.16 1.47
N ILE A 20 6.52 9.51 0.71
CA ILE A 20 5.21 8.84 0.67
C ILE A 20 5.34 7.65 -0.29
N LYS A 21 5.05 6.42 0.17
CA LYS A 21 5.20 5.21 -0.64
C LYS A 21 3.88 4.95 -1.32
N MET A 22 3.83 5.17 -2.62
CA MET A 22 2.63 5.01 -3.41
C MET A 22 2.71 3.71 -4.20
N LEU A 23 1.85 2.75 -3.86
CA LEU A 23 1.72 1.49 -4.55
C LEU A 23 0.57 1.60 -5.56
N THR A 24 0.91 1.70 -6.84
CA THR A 24 -0.07 1.81 -7.93
C THR A 24 -0.16 0.51 -8.72
N GLY A 25 -1.24 0.31 -9.45
CA GLY A 25 -1.41 -0.86 -10.29
C GLY A 25 -2.86 -1.23 -10.49
N VAL A 26 -3.14 -2.06 -11.49
CA VAL A 26 -4.51 -2.46 -11.85
C VAL A 26 -5.24 -3.15 -10.68
N ARG A 27 -6.58 -3.22 -10.76
CA ARG A 27 -7.37 -4.03 -9.83
C ARG A 27 -6.85 -5.47 -9.83
N ARG A 28 -6.85 -6.11 -8.65
CA ARG A 28 -6.35 -7.48 -8.42
C ARG A 28 -4.83 -7.69 -8.63
N ALA A 29 -4.03 -6.63 -8.80
CA ALA A 29 -2.56 -6.74 -8.83
C ALA A 29 -1.92 -7.13 -7.49
N GLY A 30 -2.69 -7.29 -6.40
CA GLY A 30 -2.18 -7.69 -5.08
C GLY A 30 -1.60 -6.55 -4.23
N LYS A 31 -1.98 -5.30 -4.50
CA LYS A 31 -1.53 -4.11 -3.75
C LYS A 31 -1.87 -4.17 -2.26
N THR A 32 -3.13 -4.44 -1.93
CA THR A 32 -3.63 -4.60 -0.56
C THR A 32 -2.88 -5.72 0.18
N GLU A 33 -2.63 -6.85 -0.49
CA GLU A 33 -1.85 -7.95 0.12
C GLU A 33 -0.39 -7.56 0.33
N LEU A 34 0.21 -6.79 -0.58
CA LEU A 34 1.55 -6.25 -0.40
C LEU A 34 1.62 -5.26 0.78
N LEU A 35 0.65 -4.36 0.95
CA LEU A 35 0.59 -3.50 2.15
C LEU A 35 0.49 -4.33 3.44
N LYS A 36 -0.35 -5.37 3.46
CA LYS A 36 -0.46 -6.26 4.61
C LYS A 36 0.84 -7.01 4.91
N MET A 37 1.65 -7.36 3.90
CA MET A 37 2.99 -7.94 4.12
C MET A 37 3.91 -6.93 4.81
N ILE A 38 3.97 -5.70 4.30
CA ILE A 38 4.75 -4.60 4.89
C ILE A 38 4.33 -4.36 6.34
N GLN A 39 3.02 -4.28 6.58
CA GLN A 39 2.44 -4.11 7.92
C GLN A 39 2.88 -5.22 8.88
N ARG A 40 2.89 -6.48 8.43
CA ARG A 40 3.33 -7.62 9.26
C ARG A 40 4.81 -7.57 9.59
N GLU A 41 5.66 -7.17 8.65
CA GLU A 41 7.09 -6.97 8.93
C GLU A 41 7.28 -5.89 10.00
N LEU A 42 6.56 -4.78 9.90
CA LEU A 42 6.65 -3.68 10.86
C LEU A 42 6.07 -4.02 12.24
N LEU A 43 5.01 -4.82 12.31
CA LEU A 43 4.45 -5.33 13.56
C LEU A 43 5.44 -6.20 14.36
N SER A 44 6.50 -6.71 13.74
CA SER A 44 7.54 -7.47 14.44
C SER A 44 8.51 -6.58 15.24
N GLU A 45 8.56 -5.28 14.92
CA GLU A 45 9.50 -4.32 15.50
C GLU A 45 8.85 -3.04 16.06
N THR A 46 7.52 -2.90 15.90
CA THR A 46 6.76 -1.71 16.25
C THR A 46 5.47 -2.08 16.99
N ASP A 47 5.12 -1.31 18.01
CA ASP A 47 3.86 -1.49 18.73
C ASP A 47 2.65 -1.32 17.81
N ARG A 48 1.65 -2.19 17.99
CA ARG A 48 0.42 -2.18 17.18
C ARG A 48 -0.30 -0.83 17.22
N LYS A 49 -0.22 -0.09 18.33
CA LYS A 49 -0.82 1.26 18.46
C LYS A 49 -0.20 2.29 17.52
N HIS A 50 1.02 2.06 17.03
CA HIS A 50 1.73 2.93 16.09
C HIS A 50 1.53 2.51 14.62
N ILE A 51 0.66 1.53 14.36
CA ILE A 51 0.35 1.06 13.01
C ILE A 51 -1.11 1.33 12.73
N LEU A 52 -1.37 2.30 11.86
CA LEU A 52 -2.71 2.71 11.45
C LEU A 52 -2.99 2.13 10.06
N TYR A 53 -4.11 1.43 9.91
CA TYR A 53 -4.53 0.87 8.63
C TYR A 53 -5.99 1.21 8.37
N LEU A 54 -6.25 1.86 7.23
CA LEU A 54 -7.58 2.15 6.74
C LEU A 54 -7.67 1.63 5.31
N SER A 55 -8.72 0.86 5.02
CA SER A 55 -9.09 0.57 3.64
C SER A 55 -10.40 1.25 3.30
N PHE A 56 -10.34 2.09 2.27
CA PHE A 56 -11.45 2.94 1.89
C PHE A 56 -12.45 2.24 0.98
N ASP A 57 -12.24 1.00 0.56
CA ASP A 57 -13.26 0.20 -0.13
C ASP A 57 -14.32 -0.34 0.84
N LEU A 58 -13.97 -0.53 2.12
CA LEU A 58 -14.85 -1.00 3.18
C LEU A 58 -15.92 0.03 3.54
N LEU A 59 -17.15 -0.47 3.76
CA LEU A 59 -18.30 0.38 4.08
C LEU A 59 -18.16 1.10 5.43
N GLU A 60 -17.55 0.46 6.43
CA GLU A 60 -17.31 1.05 7.76
C GLU A 60 -16.43 2.31 7.72
N ASN A 61 -15.55 2.40 6.71
CA ASN A 61 -14.64 3.53 6.52
C ASN A 61 -15.21 4.60 5.58
N ARG A 62 -16.46 4.44 5.09
CA ARG A 62 -17.09 5.40 4.17
C ARG A 62 -17.15 6.81 4.75
N LYS A 63 -17.32 6.94 6.07
CA LYS A 63 -17.30 8.23 6.79
C LYS A 63 -15.97 8.98 6.71
N TYR A 64 -14.87 8.28 6.45
CA TYR A 64 -13.52 8.86 6.31
C TYR A 64 -13.15 9.16 4.85
N ARG A 65 -14.11 9.13 3.91
CA ARG A 65 -13.87 9.43 2.48
C ARG A 65 -13.87 10.93 2.15
N ASP A 66 -13.58 11.75 3.15
CA ASP A 66 -13.46 13.19 3.08
C ASP A 66 -12.14 13.60 3.76
N ALA A 67 -11.43 14.56 3.17
CA ALA A 67 -10.08 14.95 3.62
C ALA A 67 -10.06 15.44 5.08
N VAL A 68 -10.97 16.33 5.45
CA VAL A 68 -11.02 16.91 6.80
C VAL A 68 -11.31 15.81 7.82
N THR A 69 -12.33 15.00 7.55
CA THR A 69 -12.73 13.92 8.46
C THR A 69 -11.65 12.85 8.63
N LEU A 70 -10.94 12.50 7.54
CA LEU A 70 -9.83 11.57 7.59
C LEU A 70 -8.65 12.13 8.38
N TYR A 71 -8.29 13.39 8.15
CA TYR A 71 -7.18 14.05 8.82
C TYR A 71 -7.43 14.14 10.33
N GLU A 72 -8.60 14.60 10.77
CA GLU A 72 -8.99 14.65 12.18
C GLU A 72 -8.91 13.27 12.82
N TYR A 73 -9.44 12.24 12.15
CA TYR A 73 -9.33 10.85 12.62
C TYR A 73 -7.87 10.43 12.81
N LEU A 74 -7.00 10.64 11.82
CA LEU A 74 -5.60 10.24 11.89
C LEU A 74 -4.85 11.00 12.99
N GLN A 75 -5.09 12.30 13.16
CA GLN A 75 -4.46 13.11 14.21
C GLN A 75 -4.78 12.58 15.61
N THR A 76 -6.03 12.18 15.88
CA THR A 76 -6.41 11.63 17.20
C THR A 76 -5.70 10.33 17.56
N HIS A 77 -5.10 9.64 16.58
CA HIS A 77 -4.38 8.38 16.78
C HIS A 77 -2.86 8.55 16.85
N ILE A 78 -2.32 9.70 16.47
CA ILE A 78 -0.90 10.03 16.61
C ILE A 78 -0.71 10.62 18.01
N VAL A 79 -0.51 9.74 18.99
CA VAL A 79 -0.62 10.07 20.44
C VAL A 79 0.71 10.28 21.15
N ASP A 80 1.84 9.94 20.52
CA ASP A 80 3.18 10.08 21.10
C ASP A 80 4.24 10.36 20.02
N GLU A 81 5.50 10.51 20.42
CA GLU A 81 6.61 10.86 19.54
C GLU A 81 7.23 9.65 18.80
N ALA A 82 6.74 8.44 19.07
CA ALA A 82 7.26 7.24 18.40
C ALA A 82 6.87 7.21 16.90
N MET A 83 7.51 6.35 16.13
CA MET A 83 7.28 6.29 14.69
C MET A 83 5.93 5.63 14.35
N PHE A 84 5.04 6.37 13.69
CA PHE A 84 3.76 5.85 13.18
C PHE A 84 3.86 5.43 11.71
N TYR A 85 3.33 4.24 11.41
CA TYR A 85 3.19 3.74 10.05
C TYR A 85 1.72 3.77 9.64
N ILE A 86 1.40 4.59 8.65
CA ILE A 86 0.02 4.86 8.22
C ILE A 86 -0.19 4.22 6.84
N PHE A 87 -1.12 3.29 6.77
CA PHE A 87 -1.51 2.54 5.58
C PHE A 87 -2.89 3.00 5.12
N LEU A 88 -2.96 3.60 3.94
CA LEU A 88 -4.17 4.15 3.34
C LEU A 88 -4.47 3.41 2.04
N ASP A 89 -5.32 2.39 2.14
CA ASP A 89 -5.63 1.47 1.05
C ASP A 89 -6.82 1.97 0.22
N GLU A 90 -6.67 2.00 -1.10
CA GLU A 90 -7.62 2.57 -2.07
C GLU A 90 -7.94 4.06 -1.80
N ILE A 91 -6.90 4.86 -1.54
CA ILE A 91 -7.00 6.28 -1.14
C ILE A 91 -7.74 7.16 -2.15
N GLN A 92 -7.85 6.74 -3.42
CA GLN A 92 -8.59 7.49 -4.43
C GLN A 92 -10.10 7.59 -4.14
N PHE A 93 -10.64 6.80 -3.22
CA PHE A 93 -12.02 6.98 -2.73
C PHE A 93 -12.19 8.16 -1.78
N VAL A 94 -11.10 8.71 -1.25
CA VAL A 94 -11.11 9.88 -0.37
C VAL A 94 -11.01 11.13 -1.22
N LYS A 95 -11.99 12.02 -1.11
CA LYS A 95 -11.95 13.31 -1.81
C LYS A 95 -10.83 14.18 -1.21
N ASP A 96 -10.09 14.89 -2.07
CA ASP A 96 -9.03 15.84 -1.68
C ASP A 96 -7.93 15.23 -0.79
N TRP A 97 -7.73 13.91 -0.90
CA TRP A 97 -6.75 13.17 -0.10
C TRP A 97 -5.30 13.68 -0.13
N PRO A 98 -4.78 14.32 -1.21
CA PRO A 98 -3.40 14.83 -1.19
C PRO A 98 -3.18 15.87 -0.08
N GLU A 99 -4.22 16.64 0.28
CA GLU A 99 -4.17 17.62 1.36
C GLU A 99 -3.93 16.95 2.72
N VAL A 100 -4.55 15.78 2.96
CA VAL A 100 -4.37 15.00 4.19
C VAL A 100 -2.93 14.58 4.35
N VAL A 101 -2.36 13.95 3.31
CA VAL A 101 -1.00 13.41 3.34
C VAL A 101 0.02 14.53 3.51
N ASN A 102 -0.15 15.64 2.79
CA ASN A 102 0.71 16.81 2.92
C ASN A 102 0.64 17.46 4.30
N SER A 103 -0.56 17.58 4.86
CA SER A 103 -0.77 18.17 6.19
C SER A 103 -0.12 17.29 7.27
N LEU A 104 -0.30 15.97 7.20
CA LEU A 104 0.36 15.03 8.11
C LEU A 104 1.88 15.13 8.02
N LYS A 105 2.44 15.21 6.81
CA LYS A 105 3.89 15.36 6.60
C LYS A 105 4.46 16.70 7.06
N THR A 106 3.66 17.76 6.99
CA THR A 106 4.07 19.09 7.44
C THR A 106 4.03 19.17 8.97
N GLN A 107 3.02 18.56 9.59
CA GLN A 107 2.81 18.62 11.03
C GLN A 107 3.67 17.62 11.82
N TYR A 108 3.86 16.41 11.31
CA TYR A 108 4.50 15.31 12.03
C TYR A 108 5.78 14.85 11.34
N ARG A 109 6.86 14.73 12.13
CA ARG A 109 8.14 14.15 11.68
C ARG A 109 8.22 12.64 11.87
N ASN A 110 7.41 12.10 12.77
CA ASN A 110 7.36 10.70 13.17
C ASN A 110 6.29 9.90 12.42
N VAL A 111 6.04 10.19 11.14
CA VAL A 111 5.05 9.46 10.32
C VAL A 111 5.64 8.94 9.01
N SER A 112 5.42 7.66 8.71
CA SER A 112 5.68 7.05 7.42
C SER A 112 4.38 6.59 6.79
N ILE A 113 4.13 7.05 5.56
CA ILE A 113 2.83 6.93 4.91
C ILE A 113 2.96 6.03 3.68
N PHE A 114 2.10 5.01 3.62
CA PHE A 114 1.92 4.10 2.51
C PHE A 114 0.51 4.27 1.97
N ILE A 115 0.39 4.44 0.66
CA ILE A 115 -0.89 4.61 -0.02
C ILE A 115 -1.02 3.62 -1.17
N THR A 116 -2.23 3.15 -1.46
CA THR A 116 -2.51 2.38 -2.68
C THR A 116 -3.68 2.96 -3.46
N GLY A 117 -3.79 2.57 -4.73
CA GLY A 117 -5.01 2.74 -5.50
C GLY A 117 -4.91 2.20 -6.92
N SER A 118 -6.08 1.95 -7.51
CA SER A 118 -6.18 1.17 -8.75
C SER A 118 -6.11 1.97 -10.06
N ASN A 119 -6.10 3.30 -10.00
CA ASN A 119 -6.35 4.16 -11.16
C ASN A 119 -5.15 5.05 -11.52
N SER A 120 -5.13 5.50 -12.78
CA SER A 120 -4.33 6.65 -13.24
C SER A 120 -4.56 7.90 -12.39
N ASP A 121 -5.70 8.00 -11.69
CA ASP A 121 -6.03 9.10 -10.80
C ASP A 121 -4.98 9.35 -9.72
N LEU A 122 -4.23 8.33 -9.27
CA LEU A 122 -3.14 8.54 -8.31
C LEU A 122 -1.91 9.20 -8.92
N LEU A 123 -1.71 8.97 -10.22
CA LEU A 123 -0.59 9.44 -11.02
C LEU A 123 -0.97 10.65 -11.88
N ALA A 124 -2.13 11.25 -11.65
CA ALA A 124 -2.54 12.45 -12.37
C ALA A 124 -1.59 13.60 -11.99
N ASP A 125 -1.12 14.35 -13.00
CA ASP A 125 -0.13 15.43 -12.85
C ASP A 125 -0.49 16.42 -11.73
N ASP A 126 -1.77 16.73 -11.57
CA ASP A 126 -2.26 17.62 -10.52
C ASP A 126 -1.95 17.11 -9.11
N LYS A 127 -2.05 15.79 -8.89
CA LYS A 127 -1.76 15.18 -7.58
C LYS A 127 -0.27 15.06 -7.33
N GLU A 128 0.52 14.73 -8.35
CA GLU A 128 1.99 14.77 -8.23
C GLU A 128 2.50 16.17 -7.91
N ARG A 129 1.92 17.21 -8.54
CA ARG A 129 2.22 18.62 -8.22
C ARG A 129 1.89 18.95 -6.78
N VAL A 130 0.73 18.53 -6.27
CA VAL A 130 0.34 18.76 -4.88
C VAL A 130 1.29 18.05 -3.91
N LEU A 131 1.74 16.84 -4.21
CA LEU A 131 2.68 16.11 -3.36
C LEU A 131 4.14 16.58 -3.49
N GLY A 132 4.42 17.50 -4.41
CA GLY A 132 5.70 18.22 -4.51
C GLY A 132 6.91 17.31 -4.73
N GLY A 133 6.75 16.19 -5.43
CA GLY A 133 7.82 15.21 -5.68
C GLY A 133 8.27 14.41 -4.45
N ARG A 134 7.54 14.44 -3.33
CA ARG A 134 7.88 13.71 -2.09
C ARG A 134 7.36 12.26 -2.09
N THR A 135 7.16 11.68 -3.27
CA THR A 135 6.57 10.36 -3.47
C THR A 135 7.60 9.38 -4.01
N LEU A 136 7.47 8.12 -3.60
CA LEU A 136 8.11 6.97 -4.22
C LEU A 136 7.01 6.09 -4.80
N SER A 137 6.98 5.99 -6.13
CA SER A 137 5.98 5.22 -6.85
C SER A 137 6.48 3.80 -7.12
N PHE A 138 5.76 2.81 -6.59
CA PHE A 138 6.00 1.39 -6.82
C PHE A 138 4.86 0.82 -7.65
N ARG A 139 5.12 0.49 -8.92
CA ARG A 139 4.12 -0.09 -9.81
C ARG A 139 4.00 -1.59 -9.57
N VAL A 140 2.92 -1.99 -8.93
CA VAL A 140 2.57 -3.38 -8.64
C VAL A 140 1.85 -3.97 -9.85
N MET A 141 2.46 -4.98 -10.45
CA MET A 141 1.88 -5.75 -11.56
C MET A 141 1.12 -6.95 -11.01
N PRO A 142 0.17 -7.53 -11.77
CA PRO A 142 -0.32 -8.89 -11.49
C PRO A 142 0.83 -9.87 -11.32
N PHE A 143 0.53 -11.09 -10.85
CA PHE A 143 1.55 -12.12 -10.79
C PHE A 143 2.20 -12.28 -12.16
N SER A 144 3.53 -12.31 -12.18
CA SER A 144 4.26 -12.84 -13.32
C SER A 144 4.01 -14.34 -13.44
N PHE A 145 4.27 -14.92 -14.61
CA PHE A 145 4.19 -16.37 -14.78
C PHE A 145 5.11 -17.11 -13.79
N ALA A 146 6.29 -16.57 -13.50
CA ALA A 146 7.20 -17.11 -12.48
C ALA A 146 6.56 -17.11 -11.08
N GLU A 147 5.99 -15.98 -10.65
CA GLU A 147 5.28 -15.90 -9.36
C GLU A 147 4.07 -16.84 -9.30
N TYR A 148 3.38 -17.02 -10.42
CA TYR A 148 2.28 -17.97 -10.54
C TYR A 148 2.76 -19.41 -10.35
N CYS A 149 3.81 -19.84 -11.06
CA CYS A 149 4.39 -21.18 -10.91
C CYS A 149 4.90 -21.42 -9.48
N ASP A 150 5.59 -20.45 -8.90
CA ASP A 150 6.09 -20.54 -7.52
C ASP A 150 4.93 -20.66 -6.53
N TYR A 151 3.88 -19.85 -6.70
CA TYR A 151 2.69 -19.93 -5.86
C TYR A 151 1.96 -21.28 -5.99
N ARG A 152 1.80 -21.80 -7.21
CA ARG A 152 1.18 -23.10 -7.48
C ARG A 152 1.98 -24.25 -6.85
N THR A 153 3.31 -24.17 -6.90
CA THR A 153 4.22 -25.11 -6.25
C THR A 153 4.04 -25.09 -4.73
N GLN A 154 3.93 -23.91 -4.12
CA GLN A 154 3.71 -23.78 -2.67
C GLN A 154 2.35 -24.32 -2.21
N LEU A 155 1.33 -24.31 -3.07
CA LEU A 155 -0.02 -24.82 -2.75
C LEU A 155 -0.15 -26.35 -2.87
N ASN A 156 0.79 -27.02 -3.54
CA ASN A 156 0.90 -28.47 -3.69
C ASN A 156 -0.41 -29.23 -4.00
N ASN A 157 -0.75 -29.31 -5.29
CA ASN A 157 -1.53 -30.41 -5.88
C ASN A 157 -1.11 -30.57 -7.35
N ASN A 158 -0.13 -31.45 -7.61
CA ASN A 158 0.35 -31.85 -8.94
C ASN A 158 0.56 -30.70 -9.94
N ILE A 159 1.80 -30.17 -10.01
CA ILE A 159 2.24 -29.41 -11.18
C ILE A 159 1.89 -30.25 -12.41
N PRO A 160 1.09 -29.77 -13.39
CA PRO A 160 0.99 -30.42 -14.69
C PRO A 160 2.41 -30.62 -15.18
N ARG A 161 2.74 -31.83 -15.63
CA ARG A 161 4.08 -32.17 -16.12
C ARG A 161 4.50 -31.36 -17.37
N ASN A 162 3.71 -30.35 -17.79
CA ASN A 162 3.89 -29.53 -18.96
C ASN A 162 3.76 -28.02 -18.64
N VAL A 163 4.77 -27.24 -19.02
CA VAL A 163 4.83 -25.78 -18.89
C VAL A 163 3.79 -25.07 -19.77
N GLU A 164 3.42 -25.66 -20.91
CA GLU A 164 2.42 -25.09 -21.84
C GLU A 164 1.01 -25.06 -21.22
N ASP A 165 0.64 -26.10 -20.48
CA ASP A 165 -0.68 -26.20 -19.83
C ASP A 165 -0.81 -25.16 -18.69
N GLU A 166 0.26 -24.95 -17.93
CA GLU A 166 0.30 -23.94 -16.87
C GLU A 166 0.36 -22.51 -17.44
N PHE A 167 1.07 -22.28 -18.54
CA PHE A 167 1.07 -20.99 -19.23
C PHE A 167 -0.32 -20.66 -19.80
N THR A 168 -1.00 -21.65 -20.36
CA THR A 168 -2.40 -21.51 -20.81
C THR A 168 -3.34 -21.18 -19.66
N SER A 169 -3.13 -21.79 -18.48
CA SER A 169 -3.94 -21.53 -17.29
C SER A 169 -3.67 -20.16 -16.64
N TYR A 170 -2.52 -19.55 -16.95
CA TYR A 170 -2.11 -18.25 -16.45
C TYR A 170 -2.65 -17.08 -17.27
N MET A 171 -2.80 -17.25 -18.59
CA MET A 171 -3.31 -16.24 -19.53
C MET A 171 -4.81 -15.99 -19.35
#